data_AF-A0A2W1J847-F1
#
_entry.id   AF-A0A2W1J847-F1
#
_cell.length_a   1.000
_cell.length_b   1.000
_cell.length_c   1.000
_cell.angle_alpha   90.00
_cell.angle_beta   90.00
_cell.angle_gamma   90.00
#
_symmetry.space_group_name_H-M   'P 1'
#
loop_
_entity.id
_entity.type
_entity.pdbx_description
1 polymer ?
#
loop_
_entity_poly.entity_id
_entity_poly.type
_entity_poly.pdbx_seq_one_letter_code
_entity_poly.pdbx_strand_id
1 'polypeptide(L)'
;MQSTNAKASTPVDEILLPAQAAAFLGVTEEQLHNAVCQGYLPGACIDGQWRFSKRGLSKFCWQRNNHNGSAPWLENSCGPYWLGDWAEQKAKGVIEAYEAGERYFPGLSIKGGRFDGQDLSGIDFWESGLKGASFSGCILKQAIFVGADLTSAVFRNADLSDANLEGAVVEDADFSGAILNRTNFAVSLMSGAKLDGVSISMVSF
;
A
#
# COMPACT_ATOMS: atom_id res chain seq x y z
N MET A 1 32.63 19.83 -39.63
CA MET A 1 33.06 18.84 -38.61
C MET A 1 31.81 18.30 -37.94
N GLN A 2 31.32 17.15 -38.40
CA GLN A 2 30.19 16.47 -37.77
C GLN A 2 30.73 15.72 -36.54
N SER A 3 30.33 16.15 -35.34
CA SER A 3 30.52 15.39 -34.10
C SER A 3 29.38 14.39 -34.01
N THR A 4 29.72 13.11 -34.14
CA THR A 4 28.81 11.98 -34.00
C THR A 4 28.50 11.77 -32.52
N ASN A 5 27.24 12.01 -32.14
CA ASN A 5 26.70 11.59 -30.84
C ASN A 5 26.53 10.06 -30.85
N ALA A 6 27.54 9.34 -30.36
CA ALA A 6 27.39 7.95 -30.00
C ALA A 6 26.49 7.86 -28.75
N LYS A 7 25.27 7.33 -28.92
CA LYS A 7 24.44 6.88 -27.78
C LYS A 7 25.27 5.90 -26.96
N ALA A 8 25.62 6.29 -25.73
CA ALA A 8 26.19 5.37 -24.76
C ALA A 8 25.22 4.20 -24.60
N SER A 9 25.65 3.00 -24.97
CA SER A 9 24.93 1.77 -24.68
C SER A 9 24.71 1.70 -23.16
N THR A 10 23.47 1.44 -22.73
CA THR A 10 23.19 1.14 -21.33
C THR A 10 24.10 -0.01 -20.91
N PRO A 11 24.82 0.10 -19.77
CA PRO A 11 25.66 -0.99 -19.30
C PRO A 11 24.79 -2.24 -19.14
N VAL A 12 25.23 -3.37 -19.70
CA VAL A 12 24.59 -4.66 -19.49
C VAL A 12 24.60 -4.94 -18.00
N ASP A 13 23.42 -5.19 -17.40
CA ASP A 13 23.31 -5.50 -15.97
C ASP A 13 24.17 -6.72 -15.64
N GLU A 14 25.09 -6.55 -14.68
CA GLU A 14 25.96 -7.63 -14.21
C GLU A 14 25.12 -8.74 -13.58
N ILE A 15 25.22 -9.94 -14.13
CA ILE A 15 24.51 -11.13 -13.65
C ILE A 15 25.41 -11.92 -12.72
N LEU A 16 24.92 -12.14 -11.49
CA LEU A 16 25.61 -12.87 -10.43
C LEU A 16 25.08 -14.31 -10.34
N LEU A 17 26.01 -15.23 -10.14
CA LEU A 17 25.72 -16.60 -9.70
C LEU A 17 25.38 -16.64 -8.20
N PRO A 18 24.83 -17.74 -7.66
CA PRO A 18 24.38 -17.80 -6.26
C PRO A 18 25.45 -17.40 -5.25
N ALA A 19 26.67 -17.95 -5.34
CA ALA A 19 27.80 -17.59 -4.48
C ALA A 19 28.12 -16.09 -4.51
N GLN A 20 28.10 -15.47 -5.69
CA GLN A 20 28.41 -14.06 -5.88
C GLN A 20 27.29 -13.16 -5.35
N ALA A 21 26.03 -13.54 -5.56
CA ALA A 21 24.87 -12.85 -5.03
C ALA A 21 24.80 -12.94 -3.49
N ALA A 22 25.10 -14.11 -2.93
CA ALA A 22 25.15 -14.34 -1.49
C ALA A 22 26.24 -13.46 -0.84
N ALA A 23 27.44 -13.45 -1.40
CA ALA A 23 28.53 -12.57 -0.97
C ALA A 23 28.16 -11.08 -1.10
N PHE A 24 27.50 -10.69 -2.19
CA PHE A 24 27.04 -9.32 -2.41
C PHE A 24 26.03 -8.85 -1.35
N LEU A 25 25.12 -9.73 -0.94
CA LEU A 25 24.12 -9.46 0.09
C LEU A 25 24.65 -9.69 1.53
N GLY A 26 25.85 -10.23 1.69
CA GLY A 26 26.39 -10.62 3.00
C GLY A 26 25.59 -11.74 3.68
N VAL A 27 25.09 -12.70 2.91
CA VAL A 27 24.28 -13.84 3.38
C VAL A 27 24.89 -15.18 2.93
N THR A 28 24.44 -16.31 3.48
CA THR A 28 24.84 -17.64 2.96
C THR A 28 24.06 -18.00 1.69
N GLU A 29 24.60 -18.92 0.88
CA GLU A 29 23.89 -19.40 -0.33
C GLU A 29 22.58 -20.13 -0.01
N GLU A 30 22.51 -20.83 1.12
CA GLU A 30 21.29 -21.46 1.61
C GLU A 30 20.22 -20.42 1.95
N GLN A 31 20.61 -19.35 2.63
CA GLN A 31 19.72 -18.25 2.96
C GLN A 31 19.23 -17.50 1.71
N LEU A 32 20.12 -17.28 0.74
CA LEU A 32 19.77 -16.73 -0.57
C LEU A 32 18.76 -17.65 -1.30
N HIS A 33 19.03 -18.96 -1.34
CA HIS A 33 18.17 -19.94 -1.98
C HIS A 33 16.75 -19.92 -1.37
N ASN A 34 16.66 -19.97 -0.05
CA ASN A 34 15.38 -19.92 0.67
C ASN A 34 14.63 -18.62 0.39
N ALA A 35 15.31 -17.48 0.41
CA ALA A 35 14.69 -16.18 0.12
C ALA A 35 14.11 -16.11 -1.30
N VAL A 36 14.78 -16.70 -2.28
CA VAL A 36 14.31 -16.71 -3.68
C VAL A 36 13.14 -17.67 -3.88
N CYS A 37 13.23 -18.88 -3.31
CA CYS A 37 12.13 -19.86 -3.33
C CYS A 37 10.87 -19.37 -2.63
N GLN A 38 11.02 -18.49 -1.63
CA GLN A 38 9.92 -17.85 -0.90
C GLN A 38 9.44 -16.54 -1.57
N GLY A 39 10.04 -16.14 -2.69
CA GLY A 39 9.65 -14.95 -3.45
C GLY A 39 10.13 -13.62 -2.87
N TYR A 40 11.01 -13.65 -1.87
CA TYR A 40 11.54 -12.45 -1.21
C TYR A 40 12.63 -11.73 -2.01
N LEU A 41 13.32 -12.45 -2.91
CA LEU A 41 14.35 -11.88 -3.78
C LEU A 41 14.07 -12.18 -5.25
N PRO A 42 14.30 -11.22 -6.16
CA PRO A 42 14.19 -11.47 -7.59
C PRO A 42 15.36 -12.34 -8.04
N GLY A 43 15.03 -13.48 -8.63
CA GLY A 43 15.99 -14.39 -9.26
C GLY A 43 15.35 -15.05 -10.48
N ALA A 44 16.17 -15.41 -11.46
CA ALA A 44 15.74 -16.22 -12.59
C ALA A 44 16.48 -17.56 -12.54
N CYS A 45 15.74 -18.66 -12.58
CA CYS A 45 16.33 -19.99 -12.75
C CYS A 45 16.42 -20.28 -14.25
N ILE A 46 17.64 -20.40 -14.77
CA ILE A 46 17.91 -20.68 -16.19
C ILE A 46 18.83 -21.90 -16.24
N ASP A 47 18.40 -22.94 -16.95
CA ASP A 47 19.13 -24.22 -17.08
C ASP A 47 19.50 -24.86 -15.73
N GLY A 48 18.59 -24.75 -14.75
CA GLY A 48 18.79 -25.29 -13.40
C GLY A 48 19.75 -24.49 -12.53
N GLN A 49 20.20 -23.32 -12.98
CA GLN A 49 21.05 -22.42 -12.21
C GLN A 49 20.37 -21.07 -11.97
N TRP A 50 20.37 -20.63 -10.72
CA TRP A 50 19.88 -19.30 -10.34
C TRP A 50 20.82 -18.20 -10.82
N ARG A 51 20.22 -17.12 -11.33
CA ARG A 51 20.90 -15.91 -11.81
C ARG A 51 20.24 -14.68 -11.21
N PHE A 52 21.07 -13.72 -10.81
CA PHE A 52 20.63 -12.51 -10.11
C PHE A 52 21.17 -11.27 -10.80
N SER A 53 20.31 -10.29 -11.08
CA SER A 53 20.79 -8.97 -11.52
C SER A 53 21.38 -8.23 -10.32
N LYS A 54 22.63 -7.79 -10.42
CA LYS A 54 23.27 -6.95 -9.40
C LYS A 54 22.49 -5.67 -9.16
N ARG A 55 21.93 -5.06 -10.21
CA ARG A 55 21.04 -3.89 -10.10
C ARG A 55 19.75 -4.24 -9.35
N GLY A 56 19.17 -5.41 -9.61
CA GLY A 56 18.02 -5.94 -8.89
C GLY A 56 18.31 -6.07 -7.39
N LEU A 57 19.41 -6.73 -7.04
CA LEU A 57 19.85 -6.92 -5.65
C LEU A 57 20.23 -5.60 -4.96
N SER A 58 20.85 -4.65 -5.67
CA SER A 58 21.21 -3.34 -5.10
C SER A 58 20.01 -2.55 -4.58
N LYS A 59 18.82 -2.69 -5.20
CA LYS A 59 17.60 -2.07 -4.68
C LYS A 59 17.23 -2.61 -3.29
N PHE A 60 17.47 -3.89 -3.04
CA PHE A 60 17.26 -4.52 -1.73
C PHE A 60 18.37 -4.16 -0.74
N CYS A 61 19.62 -4.00 -1.18
CA CYS A 61 20.72 -3.52 -0.33
C CYS A 61 20.49 -2.10 0.18
N TRP A 62 19.90 -1.21 -0.64
CA TRP A 62 19.52 0.13 -0.18
C TRP A 62 18.47 0.06 0.94
N GLN A 63 17.44 -0.77 0.79
CA GLN A 63 16.44 -1.03 1.85
C GLN A 63 17.08 -1.61 3.11
N ARG A 64 18.05 -2.52 2.97
CA ARG A 64 18.82 -3.10 4.08
C ARG A 64 19.57 -2.03 4.89
N ASN A 65 20.09 -0.98 4.26
CA ASN A 65 20.85 0.07 4.95
C ASN A 65 19.97 1.11 5.67
N ASN A 66 18.66 1.14 5.40
CA ASN A 66 17.70 1.98 6.13
C ASN A 66 17.14 1.31 7.39
N HIS A 67 17.33 0.00 7.54
CA HIS A 67 17.04 -0.74 8.76
C HIS A 67 18.39 -1.08 9.43
N ASN A 68 18.49 -0.98 10.76
CA ASN A 68 19.75 -1.13 11.50
C ASN A 68 20.40 -2.53 11.38
N GLY A 69 21.06 -2.80 10.25
CA GLY A 69 22.24 -3.67 10.17
C GLY A 69 22.04 -5.16 9.89
N SER A 70 20.84 -5.74 9.92
CA SER A 70 20.63 -7.17 9.60
C SER A 70 19.92 -7.35 8.26
N ALA A 71 20.35 -8.36 7.48
CA ALA A 71 19.64 -8.81 6.28
C ALA A 71 18.29 -9.38 6.74
N PRO A 72 17.15 -8.69 6.49
CA PRO A 72 15.90 -8.94 7.22
C PRO A 72 15.37 -10.38 7.09
N TRP A 73 15.70 -11.08 6.01
CA TRP A 73 15.28 -12.45 5.74
C TRP A 73 16.13 -13.54 6.42
N LEU A 74 17.20 -13.19 7.17
CA LEU A 74 18.16 -14.17 7.71
C LEU A 74 17.86 -14.72 9.09
N GLU A 75 17.29 -13.91 9.98
CA GLU A 75 17.30 -14.26 11.39
C GLU A 75 16.12 -15.12 11.82
N ASN A 76 15.17 -15.45 10.93
CA ASN A 76 13.82 -15.90 11.32
C ASN A 76 13.13 -14.97 12.37
N SER A 77 13.78 -13.92 12.87
CA SER A 77 13.20 -12.73 13.50
C SER A 77 12.23 -12.02 12.57
N CYS A 78 12.29 -12.31 11.26
CA CYS A 78 11.31 -11.89 10.26
C CYS A 78 10.75 -13.07 9.47
N GLY A 79 10.32 -14.14 10.16
CA GLY A 79 9.30 -15.06 9.66
C GLY A 79 8.49 -15.65 10.83
N PRO A 80 7.14 -15.68 10.83
CA PRO A 80 6.15 -14.98 10.04
C PRO A 80 5.58 -13.78 10.84
N TYR A 81 6.25 -12.64 10.80
CA TYR A 81 5.58 -11.34 11.06
C TYR A 81 4.81 -10.85 9.81
N TRP A 82 4.80 -11.65 8.74
CA TRP A 82 4.17 -11.38 7.43
C TRP A 82 2.70 -11.81 7.32
N LEU A 83 2.08 -12.29 8.42
CA LEU A 83 0.62 -12.37 8.53
C LEU A 83 0.01 -11.13 9.21
N GLY A 84 0.86 -10.19 9.63
CA GLY A 84 0.49 -8.82 9.97
C GLY A 84 0.88 -7.88 8.83
N ASP A 85 -0.11 -7.59 7.98
CA ASP A 85 -0.40 -6.22 7.59
C ASP A 85 0.52 -5.51 6.55
N TRP A 86 0.68 -6.12 5.36
CA TRP A 86 1.00 -5.35 4.13
C TRP A 86 0.02 -4.18 3.95
N ALA A 87 -1.22 -4.38 4.36
CA ALA A 87 -2.23 -3.34 4.43
C ALA A 87 -1.82 -2.17 5.34
N GLU A 88 -1.30 -2.43 6.54
CA GLU A 88 -0.86 -1.41 7.49
C GLU A 88 0.39 -0.69 7.00
N GLN A 89 1.37 -1.37 6.41
CA GLN A 89 2.56 -0.69 5.86
C GLN A 89 2.20 0.23 4.70
N LYS A 90 1.30 -0.20 3.80
CA LYS A 90 0.78 0.65 2.72
C LYS A 90 -0.04 1.82 3.28
N ALA A 91 -0.90 1.57 4.25
CA ALA A 91 -1.67 2.62 4.91
C ALA A 91 -0.75 3.63 5.62
N LYS A 92 0.29 3.15 6.31
CA LYS A 92 1.32 4.00 6.91
C LYS A 92 2.02 4.87 5.88
N GLY A 93 2.40 4.30 4.73
CA GLY A 93 3.00 5.08 3.64
C GLY A 93 2.07 6.16 3.09
N VAL A 94 0.76 5.89 3.03
CA VAL A 94 -0.25 6.91 2.67
C VAL A 94 -0.34 7.99 3.73
N ILE A 95 -0.34 7.63 5.01
CA ILE A 95 -0.38 8.58 6.13
C ILE A 95 0.88 9.47 6.12
N GLU A 96 2.07 8.90 5.99
CA GLU A 96 3.33 9.66 5.91
C GLU A 96 3.35 10.60 4.68
N ALA A 97 2.84 10.15 3.53
CA ALA A 97 2.70 11.01 2.35
C ALA A 97 1.68 12.14 2.59
N TYR A 98 0.57 11.84 3.28
CA TYR A 98 -0.43 12.82 3.66
C TYR A 98 0.14 13.89 4.60
N GLU A 99 0.91 13.47 5.60
CA GLU A 99 1.63 14.36 6.52
C GLU A 99 2.66 15.23 5.78
N ALA A 100 3.27 14.70 4.71
CA ALA A 100 4.16 15.46 3.82
C ALA A 100 3.44 16.43 2.86
N GLY A 101 2.11 16.47 2.89
CA GLY A 101 1.28 17.39 2.11
C GLY A 101 0.65 16.79 0.85
N GLU A 102 0.89 15.51 0.55
CA GLU A 102 0.18 14.81 -0.52
C GLU A 102 -1.29 14.66 -0.13
N ARG A 103 -2.20 14.80 -1.10
CA ARG A 103 -3.64 14.61 -0.87
C ARG A 103 -4.24 13.63 -1.86
N TYR A 104 -3.58 13.40 -2.99
CA TYR A 104 -4.13 12.65 -4.11
C TYR A 104 -3.53 11.25 -4.22
N PHE A 105 -4.38 10.25 -4.00
CA PHE A 105 -4.03 8.84 -3.96
C PHE A 105 -4.96 8.00 -4.84
N PRO A 106 -4.99 8.22 -6.16
CA PRO A 106 -5.93 7.56 -7.04
C PRO A 106 -5.58 6.08 -7.25
N GLY A 107 -6.61 5.23 -7.38
CA GLY A 107 -6.45 3.84 -7.81
C GLY A 107 -5.60 2.98 -6.87
N LEU A 108 -5.42 3.38 -5.61
CA LEU A 108 -4.67 2.59 -4.65
C LEU A 108 -5.32 1.22 -4.43
N SER A 109 -4.52 0.19 -4.19
CA SER A 109 -5.02 -1.12 -3.78
C SER A 109 -4.47 -1.49 -2.41
N ILE A 110 -5.29 -1.25 -1.38
CA ILE A 110 -4.99 -1.50 0.04
C ILE A 110 -6.20 -2.21 0.69
N LYS A 111 -6.18 -3.54 0.66
CA LYS A 111 -7.20 -4.35 1.34
C LYS A 111 -6.88 -4.42 2.83
N GLY A 112 -7.82 -4.04 3.70
CA GLY A 112 -7.63 -4.09 5.16
C GLY A 112 -6.74 -2.98 5.73
N GLY A 113 -6.49 -1.90 4.99
CA GLY A 113 -5.60 -0.82 5.46
C GLY A 113 -6.13 -0.13 6.71
N ARG A 114 -5.26 0.22 7.65
CA ARG A 114 -5.65 0.88 8.91
C ARG A 114 -5.28 2.36 8.91
N PHE A 115 -6.29 3.20 9.03
CA PHE A 115 -6.20 4.66 9.08
C PHE A 115 -6.80 5.23 10.36
N ASP A 116 -7.10 4.37 11.35
CA ASP A 116 -7.85 4.71 12.56
C ASP A 116 -7.32 5.97 13.27
N GLY A 117 -8.25 6.84 13.69
CA GLY A 117 -7.98 8.04 14.48
C GLY A 117 -7.18 9.15 13.79
N GLN A 118 -6.85 9.01 12.50
CA GLN A 118 -6.11 10.02 11.76
C GLN A 118 -7.02 11.21 11.35
N ASP A 119 -6.44 12.41 11.26
CA ASP A 119 -7.04 13.51 10.50
C ASP A 119 -6.57 13.43 9.05
N LEU A 120 -7.48 13.01 8.18
CA LEU A 120 -7.28 12.86 6.75
C LEU A 120 -8.25 13.78 5.98
N SER A 121 -8.55 14.95 6.55
CA SER A 121 -9.43 15.93 5.91
C SER A 121 -8.93 16.27 4.49
N GLY A 122 -9.84 16.23 3.51
CA GLY A 122 -9.54 16.49 2.11
C GLY A 122 -8.66 15.44 1.42
N ILE A 123 -8.45 14.26 2.01
CA ILE A 123 -7.76 13.16 1.31
C ILE A 123 -8.59 12.71 0.10
N ASP A 124 -7.91 12.39 -0.99
CA ASP A 124 -8.53 11.92 -2.23
C ASP A 124 -8.06 10.50 -2.55
N PHE A 125 -9.00 9.57 -2.47
CA PHE A 125 -8.88 8.15 -2.77
C PHE A 125 -9.67 7.77 -4.05
N TRP A 126 -9.81 8.68 -5.01
CA TRP A 126 -10.51 8.44 -6.29
C TRP A 126 -10.24 7.04 -6.87
N GLU A 127 -11.29 6.26 -7.12
CA GLU A 127 -11.23 4.90 -7.68
C GLU A 127 -10.32 3.90 -6.93
N SER A 128 -10.01 4.14 -5.65
CA SER A 128 -9.15 3.25 -4.88
C SER A 128 -9.89 2.00 -4.39
N GLY A 129 -9.22 0.86 -4.41
CA GLY A 129 -9.64 -0.39 -3.78
C GLY A 129 -9.19 -0.47 -2.32
N LEU A 130 -10.11 -0.13 -1.42
CA LEU A 130 -9.94 -0.02 0.03
C LEU A 130 -10.81 -1.03 0.79
N LYS A 131 -11.13 -2.17 0.17
CA LYS A 131 -11.95 -3.23 0.75
C LYS A 131 -11.47 -3.63 2.14
N GLY A 132 -12.37 -3.57 3.13
CA GLY A 132 -12.09 -3.91 4.52
C GLY A 132 -11.18 -2.92 5.26
N ALA A 133 -10.83 -1.77 4.67
CA ALA A 133 -10.04 -0.76 5.35
C ALA A 133 -10.78 -0.19 6.56
N SER A 134 -10.04 0.18 7.60
CA SER A 134 -10.57 0.80 8.81
C SER A 134 -10.19 2.27 8.88
N PHE A 135 -11.21 3.10 9.00
CA PHE A 135 -11.19 4.54 9.20
C PHE A 135 -11.90 4.90 10.52
N SER A 136 -11.81 4.03 11.53
CA SER A 136 -12.55 4.21 12.77
C SER A 136 -12.06 5.45 13.51
N GLY A 137 -12.98 6.35 13.87
CA GLY A 137 -12.66 7.60 14.57
C GLY A 137 -11.84 8.61 13.76
N CYS A 138 -11.71 8.44 12.44
CA CYS A 138 -11.00 9.40 11.60
C CYS A 138 -11.77 10.72 11.44
N ILE A 139 -11.04 11.79 11.18
CA ILE A 139 -11.60 13.02 10.60
C ILE A 139 -11.38 12.95 9.09
N LEU A 140 -12.47 12.80 8.34
CA LEU A 140 -12.51 12.63 6.88
C LEU A 140 -13.33 13.75 6.23
N LYS A 141 -13.29 14.95 6.81
CA LYS A 141 -14.04 16.09 6.30
C LYS A 141 -13.60 16.40 4.88
N GLN A 142 -14.54 16.59 3.96
CA GLN A 142 -14.25 16.88 2.55
C GLN A 142 -13.41 15.80 1.84
N ALA A 143 -13.31 14.57 2.38
CA ALA A 143 -12.59 13.49 1.73
C ALA A 143 -13.30 13.03 0.44
N ILE A 144 -12.54 12.57 -0.54
CA ILE A 144 -13.01 12.13 -1.85
C ILE A 144 -12.79 10.62 -1.95
N PHE A 145 -13.87 9.86 -2.08
CA PHE A 145 -13.89 8.42 -2.29
C PHE A 145 -14.69 8.05 -3.55
N VAL A 146 -14.79 8.97 -4.51
CA VAL A 146 -15.59 8.78 -5.72
C VAL A 146 -15.12 7.53 -6.48
N GLY A 147 -16.05 6.62 -6.75
CA GLY A 147 -15.78 5.33 -7.41
C GLY A 147 -14.92 4.34 -6.61
N ALA A 148 -14.59 4.60 -5.35
CA ALA A 148 -13.77 3.71 -4.53
C ALA A 148 -14.51 2.42 -4.14
N ASP A 149 -13.79 1.31 -4.06
CA ASP A 149 -14.29 0.06 -3.46
C ASP A 149 -13.97 0.05 -1.96
N LEU A 150 -15.00 0.34 -1.17
CA LEU A 150 -15.02 0.37 0.29
C LEU A 150 -15.85 -0.79 0.86
N THR A 151 -15.99 -1.89 0.12
CA THR A 151 -16.72 -3.07 0.58
C THR A 151 -16.22 -3.51 1.96
N SER A 152 -17.11 -3.68 2.93
CA SER A 152 -16.81 -4.04 4.31
C SER A 152 -15.85 -3.09 5.06
N ALA A 153 -15.66 -1.85 4.57
CA ALA A 153 -14.85 -0.86 5.26
C ALA A 153 -15.52 -0.40 6.57
N VAL A 154 -14.71 0.08 7.53
CA VAL A 154 -15.19 0.48 8.87
C VAL A 154 -14.98 1.97 9.07
N PHE A 155 -16.07 2.73 9.23
CA PHE A 155 -16.11 4.17 9.45
C PHE A 155 -16.72 4.53 10.83
N ARG A 156 -16.62 3.62 11.80
CA ARG A 156 -17.24 3.81 13.12
C ARG A 156 -16.77 5.10 13.78
N ASN A 157 -17.71 5.92 14.23
CA ASN A 157 -17.44 7.22 14.85
C ASN A 157 -16.56 8.18 14.02
N ALA A 158 -16.43 7.96 12.71
CA ALA A 158 -15.68 8.86 11.84
C ALA A 158 -16.51 10.09 11.46
N ASP A 159 -15.85 11.22 11.19
CA ASP A 159 -16.49 12.43 10.68
C ASP A 159 -16.27 12.54 9.18
N LEU A 160 -17.28 12.20 8.39
CA LEU A 160 -17.30 12.32 6.93
C LEU A 160 -18.09 13.55 6.45
N SER A 161 -18.17 14.60 7.27
CA SER A 161 -18.88 15.81 6.88
C SER A 161 -18.33 16.38 5.57
N ASP A 162 -19.21 16.70 4.62
CA ASP A 162 -18.86 17.19 3.28
C ASP A 162 -18.05 16.21 2.41
N ALA A 163 -17.91 14.93 2.79
CA ALA A 163 -17.20 13.94 1.98
C ALA A 163 -18.00 13.52 0.74
N ASN A 164 -17.29 13.15 -0.32
CA ASN A 164 -17.90 12.69 -1.58
C ASN A 164 -17.63 11.19 -1.81
N LEU A 165 -18.68 10.37 -1.72
CA LEU A 165 -18.69 8.93 -2.00
C LEU A 165 -19.53 8.59 -3.24
N GLU A 166 -19.68 9.53 -4.17
CA GLU A 166 -20.42 9.30 -5.42
C GLU A 166 -19.89 8.06 -6.15
N GLY A 167 -20.79 7.15 -6.54
CA GLY A 167 -20.43 5.92 -7.25
C GLY A 167 -19.55 4.93 -6.47
N ALA A 168 -19.28 5.17 -5.17
CA ALA A 168 -18.48 4.25 -4.36
C ALA A 168 -19.25 2.95 -4.05
N VAL A 169 -18.51 1.86 -3.84
CA VAL A 169 -19.07 0.59 -3.35
C VAL A 169 -18.85 0.54 -1.85
N VAL A 170 -19.91 0.71 -1.06
CA VAL A 170 -19.88 0.68 0.42
C VAL A 170 -20.75 -0.47 0.96
N GLU A 171 -20.82 -1.57 0.21
CA GLU A 171 -21.56 -2.77 0.62
C GLU A 171 -20.97 -3.36 1.90
N ASP A 172 -21.82 -3.74 2.85
CA ASP A 172 -21.44 -4.22 4.18
C ASP A 172 -20.53 -3.27 4.99
N ALA A 173 -20.39 -2.00 4.58
CA ALA A 173 -19.59 -1.01 5.29
C ALA A 173 -20.26 -0.60 6.61
N ASP A 174 -19.46 -0.29 7.62
CA ASP A 174 -19.94 0.05 8.96
C ASP A 174 -19.73 1.53 9.29
N PHE A 175 -20.78 2.33 9.18
CA PHE A 175 -20.78 3.75 9.53
C PHE A 175 -21.35 4.01 10.93
N SER A 176 -21.41 3.01 11.82
CA SER A 176 -22.08 3.19 13.11
C SER A 176 -21.48 4.35 13.92
N GLY A 177 -22.33 5.29 14.37
CA GLY A 177 -21.91 6.50 15.08
C GLY A 177 -21.20 7.55 14.23
N ALA A 178 -21.08 7.37 12.91
CA ALA A 178 -20.43 8.33 12.03
C ALA A 178 -21.23 9.63 11.87
N ILE A 179 -20.54 10.72 11.57
CA ILE A 179 -21.13 12.00 11.18
C ILE A 179 -21.07 12.08 9.66
N LEU A 180 -22.25 12.13 9.01
CA LEU A 180 -22.41 12.10 7.56
C LEU A 180 -23.03 13.40 7.03
N ASN A 181 -22.83 14.52 7.71
CA ASN A 181 -23.47 15.79 7.35
C ASN A 181 -22.98 16.27 5.97
N ARG A 182 -23.88 16.55 5.03
CA ARG A 182 -23.57 16.94 3.65
C ARG A 182 -22.73 15.93 2.87
N THR A 183 -22.69 14.67 3.31
CA THR A 183 -22.01 13.60 2.59
C THR A 183 -22.80 13.25 1.31
N ASN A 184 -22.11 13.04 0.20
CA ASN A 184 -22.70 12.64 -1.06
C ASN A 184 -22.53 11.12 -1.29
N PHE A 185 -23.63 10.37 -1.32
CA PHE A 185 -23.68 8.95 -1.66
C PHE A 185 -24.34 8.68 -3.02
N ALA A 186 -24.52 9.70 -3.87
CA ALA A 186 -25.21 9.55 -5.15
C ALA A 186 -24.62 8.38 -5.96
N VAL A 187 -25.49 7.49 -6.44
CA VAL A 187 -25.10 6.33 -7.28
C VAL A 187 -24.20 5.32 -6.54
N SER A 188 -24.04 5.41 -5.22
CA SER A 188 -23.26 4.44 -4.45
C SER A 188 -24.02 3.12 -4.23
N LEU A 189 -23.26 2.02 -4.10
CA LEU A 189 -23.82 0.71 -3.75
C LEU A 189 -23.70 0.49 -2.25
N MET A 190 -24.82 0.53 -1.53
CA MET A 190 -24.87 0.51 -0.06
C MET A 190 -25.54 -0.74 0.53
N SER A 191 -25.59 -1.85 -0.22
CA SER A 191 -26.28 -3.06 0.26
C SER A 191 -25.63 -3.58 1.55
N GLY A 192 -26.42 -3.81 2.61
CA GLY A 192 -25.90 -4.28 3.90
C GLY A 192 -25.14 -3.24 4.76
N ALA A 193 -25.01 -1.98 4.30
CA ALA A 193 -24.33 -0.95 5.06
C ALA A 193 -25.02 -0.66 6.41
N LYS A 194 -24.23 -0.53 7.48
CA LYS A 194 -24.72 -0.23 8.84
C LYS A 194 -24.68 1.26 9.08
N LEU A 195 -25.82 1.82 9.49
CA LEU A 195 -26.01 3.24 9.76
C LEU A 195 -26.53 3.49 11.19
N ASP A 196 -26.22 2.61 12.13
CA ASP A 196 -26.72 2.71 13.50
C ASP A 196 -26.14 3.95 14.20
N GLY A 197 -27.00 4.84 14.69
CA GLY A 197 -26.57 6.03 15.44
C GLY A 197 -25.85 7.09 14.62
N VAL A 198 -25.97 7.08 13.28
CA VAL A 198 -25.38 8.12 12.44
C VAL A 198 -26.01 9.49 12.65
N SER A 199 -25.20 10.54 12.59
CA SER A 199 -25.69 11.92 12.45
C SER A 199 -25.78 12.26 10.97
N ILE A 200 -27.00 12.47 10.46
CA ILE A 200 -27.26 12.82 9.07
C ILE A 200 -27.96 14.18 8.96
N SER A 201 -27.41 15.07 8.14
CA SER A 201 -28.10 16.28 7.68
C SER A 201 -27.67 16.59 6.25
N MET A 202 -28.62 16.91 5.37
CA MET A 202 -28.34 17.26 3.96
C MET A 202 -27.54 16.18 3.19
N VAL A 203 -27.79 14.90 3.48
CA VAL A 203 -27.13 13.76 2.81
C VAL A 203 -27.82 13.47 1.48
N SER A 204 -27.05 13.23 0.43
CA SER A 204 -27.57 12.74 -0.86
C SER A 204 -27.36 11.23 -0.93
N PHE A 205 -28.35 10.49 -1.43
CA PHE A 205 -28.29 9.05 -1.69
C PHE A 205 -28.52 8.78 -3.19
#